data_AF-A0A838LJD5-F1
#
_entry.id   AF-A0A838LJD5-F1
#
_cell.length_a   1.000
_cell.length_b   1.000
_cell.length_c   1.000
_cell.angle_alpha   90.00
_cell.angle_beta   90.00
_cell.angle_gamma   90.00
#
_symmetry.space_group_name_H-M   'P 1'
#
loop_
_entity.id
_entity.type
_entity.pdbx_description
1 polymer ?
#
loop_
_entity_poly.entity_id
_entity_poly.type
_entity_poly.pdbx_seq_one_letter_code
_entity_poly.pdbx_strand_id
1 'polypeptide(L)'
;MARPSHPRWIVVAIGALAVLLALAPLVPRGAEEDNLLRPSRDVEHLRAANAVGASRLTAGMRAEIDRVVAAGRSIRRGGTKGAAVRMGSAVRCADLDGQRYCLGVGWTDDSEAQVRARVVAAARTSARSTRDRTGDLDAAAALARTVRMAPSRRAAAERAELVEAARSVAKVWLLRHELQGTPLPADFLDRHPEARSSAPIAARARSRTAADYPRRSTVLHGRDAREQRRTYWCGPTTMQAIASGWRGHPRRQRYWAHRLGTTRDGTAITDIVRTVNHATGYDRRSRAGRYITLDVGDWSYRQWALLMMRHIHDYRAPVVLHPVLRRRYFTYLDDDASGHFQVGRGYDKNGRGPLLLGYLEPWNQQRFDPSEPFVRRVQWRGAYRSYRANQAHPMHNVGV
;
A
#
# COMPACT_ATOMS: atom_id res chain seq x y z
N MET A 1 12.32 79.51 -14.82
CA MET A 1 12.55 78.12 -15.26
C MET A 1 13.24 77.37 -14.12
N ALA A 2 12.49 76.63 -13.31
CA ALA A 2 13.00 75.85 -12.18
C ALA A 2 12.85 74.35 -12.49
N ARG A 3 13.94 73.59 -12.34
CA ARG A 3 13.95 72.12 -12.50
C ARG A 3 13.57 71.46 -11.17
N PRO A 4 12.70 70.44 -11.15
CA PRO A 4 12.38 69.71 -9.93
C PRO A 4 13.46 68.68 -9.61
N SER A 5 13.86 68.65 -8.34
CA SER A 5 14.77 67.67 -7.74
C SER A 5 14.06 66.35 -7.47
N HIS A 6 14.59 65.25 -7.98
CA HIS A 6 14.12 63.90 -7.66
C HIS A 6 14.43 63.52 -6.20
N PRO A 7 13.51 62.82 -5.51
CA PRO A 7 13.64 62.53 -4.10
C PRO A 7 14.57 61.33 -3.84
N ARG A 8 15.56 61.55 -2.96
CA ARG A 8 16.68 60.66 -2.61
C ARG A 8 16.30 59.30 -1.98
N TRP A 9 15.03 58.98 -1.79
CA TRP A 9 14.60 57.73 -1.13
C TRP A 9 14.66 56.50 -2.06
N ILE A 10 14.61 56.69 -3.39
CA ILE A 10 14.68 55.57 -4.35
C ILE A 10 16.09 54.97 -4.40
N VAL A 11 17.14 55.77 -4.15
CA VAL A 11 18.54 55.29 -4.16
C VAL A 11 18.85 54.41 -2.94
N VAL A 12 18.20 54.67 -1.80
CA VAL A 12 18.39 53.88 -0.57
C VAL A 12 17.71 52.51 -0.65
N ALA A 13 16.54 52.44 -1.31
CA ALA A 13 15.81 51.17 -1.49
C ALA A 13 16.52 50.19 -2.45
N ILE A 14 17.18 50.71 -3.49
CA ILE A 14 17.94 49.87 -4.45
C ILE A 14 19.26 49.39 -3.81
N GLY A 15 19.90 50.20 -2.98
CA GLY A 15 21.12 49.81 -2.25
C GLY A 15 20.89 48.66 -1.26
N ALA A 16 19.76 48.66 -0.54
CA ALA A 16 19.43 47.58 0.40
C ALA A 16 19.13 46.24 -0.30
N LEU A 17 18.51 46.27 -1.48
CA LEU A 17 18.22 45.06 -2.27
C LEU A 17 19.49 44.47 -2.91
N ALA A 18 20.45 45.32 -3.33
CA ALA A 18 21.73 44.88 -3.87
C ALA A 18 22.63 44.26 -2.79
N VAL A 19 22.61 44.77 -1.55
CA VAL A 19 23.36 44.18 -0.43
C VAL A 19 22.74 42.85 0.05
N LEU A 20 21.41 42.72 0.01
CA LEU A 20 20.73 41.44 0.29
C LEU A 20 20.98 40.38 -0.79
N LEU A 21 21.13 40.77 -2.06
CA LEU A 21 21.49 39.85 -3.15
C LEU A 21 22.98 39.48 -3.16
N ALA A 22 23.87 40.36 -2.68
CA ALA A 22 25.30 40.11 -2.59
C ALA A 22 25.71 39.23 -1.38
N LEU A 23 24.89 39.16 -0.33
CA LEU A 23 25.13 38.31 0.86
C LEU A 23 24.47 36.91 0.78
N ALA A 24 23.72 36.62 -0.29
CA ALA A 24 23.13 35.31 -0.55
C ALA A 24 24.10 34.13 -0.83
N PRO A 25 25.41 34.30 -1.14
CA PRO A 25 26.32 33.16 -1.29
C PRO A 25 27.04 32.75 0.01
N LEU A 26 26.82 33.44 1.14
CA LEU A 26 27.51 33.16 2.42
C LEU A 26 26.60 32.61 3.54
N VAL A 27 25.32 32.36 3.24
CA VAL A 27 24.50 31.49 4.09
C VAL A 27 25.00 30.06 3.86
N PRO A 28 25.39 29.30 4.91
CA PRO A 28 25.71 27.88 4.76
C PRO A 28 24.46 27.18 4.25
N ARG A 29 24.40 26.94 2.93
CA ARG A 29 23.53 25.93 2.37
C ARG A 29 24.04 24.63 2.95
N GLY A 30 23.33 24.13 3.96
CA GLY A 30 23.64 22.86 4.60
C GLY A 30 23.93 21.85 3.51
N ALA A 31 25.16 21.33 3.53
CA ALA A 31 25.65 20.41 2.53
C ALA A 31 24.57 19.35 2.29
N GLU A 32 24.04 19.35 1.08
CA GLU A 32 23.34 18.21 0.53
C GLU A 32 24.32 17.05 0.59
N GLU A 33 24.20 16.23 1.64
CA GLU A 33 24.56 14.83 1.52
C GLU A 33 23.55 14.19 0.56
N ASP A 34 23.75 14.48 -0.73
CA ASP A 34 23.61 13.49 -1.77
C ASP A 34 24.54 12.34 -1.39
N ASN A 35 24.03 11.50 -0.49
CA ASN A 35 24.50 10.16 -0.24
C ASN A 35 24.30 9.39 -1.55
N LEU A 36 25.19 9.62 -2.52
CA LEU A 36 25.59 8.67 -3.54
C LEU A 36 26.15 7.47 -2.79
N LEU A 37 25.23 6.64 -2.29
CA LEU A 37 25.51 5.41 -1.58
C LEU A 37 26.33 4.52 -2.50
N ARG A 38 27.63 4.44 -2.22
CA ARG A 38 28.44 3.29 -2.63
C ARG A 38 27.71 2.03 -2.13
N PRO A 39 27.43 1.03 -3.01
CA PRO A 39 26.85 -0.21 -2.54
C PRO A 39 27.81 -0.84 -1.52
N SER A 40 27.32 -1.10 -0.30
CA SER A 40 28.07 -1.90 0.67
C SER A 40 28.40 -3.23 0.00
N ARG A 41 29.69 -3.52 -0.14
CA ARG A 41 30.21 -4.79 -0.67
C ARG A 41 30.21 -5.89 0.39
N ASP A 42 29.27 -5.85 1.32
CA ASP A 42 28.98 -7.02 2.14
C ASP A 42 28.13 -7.94 1.27
N VAL A 43 28.80 -8.84 0.57
CA VAL A 43 28.17 -10.02 -0.04
C VAL A 43 27.82 -10.97 1.12
N GLU A 44 26.92 -10.51 1.98
CA GLU A 44 26.17 -11.38 2.87
C GLU A 44 25.44 -12.34 1.93
N HIS A 45 25.67 -13.65 2.09
CA HIS A 45 25.04 -14.67 1.27
C HIS A 45 23.52 -14.47 1.31
N LEU A 46 22.99 -13.78 0.29
CA LEU A 46 21.58 -13.42 0.22
C LEU A 46 20.79 -14.71 0.23
N ARG A 47 20.18 -15.01 1.38
CA ARG A 47 19.33 -16.20 1.54
C ARG A 47 18.22 -16.13 0.50
N ALA A 48 17.85 -17.30 -0.04
CA ALA A 48 16.73 -17.39 -0.94
C ALA A 48 15.50 -16.72 -0.31
N ALA A 49 14.72 -16.01 -1.12
CA ALA A 49 13.55 -15.29 -0.65
C ALA A 49 12.52 -16.20 0.07
N ASN A 50 12.61 -17.53 -0.10
CA ASN A 50 11.77 -18.53 0.57
C ASN A 50 10.26 -18.31 0.40
N ALA A 51 9.85 -17.56 -0.62
CA ALA A 51 8.43 -17.37 -0.88
C ALA A 51 7.77 -18.65 -1.39
N VAL A 52 6.55 -18.85 -0.93
CA VAL A 52 5.75 -20.04 -1.21
C VAL A 52 5.25 -20.03 -2.65
N GLY A 53 5.15 -21.21 -3.26
CA GLY A 53 4.46 -21.36 -4.54
C GLY A 53 2.96 -21.10 -4.44
N ALA A 54 2.27 -21.16 -5.57
CA ALA A 54 0.80 -21.08 -5.58
C ALA A 54 0.19 -22.38 -5.04
N SER A 55 -0.75 -22.25 -4.11
CA SER A 55 -1.51 -23.39 -3.58
C SER A 55 -2.42 -24.00 -4.63
N ARG A 56 -2.59 -25.32 -4.55
CA ARG A 56 -3.58 -26.04 -5.37
C ARG A 56 -4.98 -25.67 -4.91
N LEU A 57 -5.89 -25.48 -5.85
CA LEU A 57 -7.28 -25.20 -5.54
C LEU A 57 -8.02 -26.53 -5.24
N THR A 58 -8.27 -26.79 -3.96
CA THR A 58 -8.92 -28.03 -3.51
C THR A 58 -10.41 -28.06 -3.86
N ALA A 59 -11.05 -29.24 -3.77
CA ALA A 59 -12.49 -29.34 -3.93
C ALA A 59 -13.27 -28.50 -2.89
N GLY A 60 -12.83 -28.54 -1.62
CA GLY A 60 -13.41 -27.73 -0.54
C GLY A 60 -13.30 -26.23 -0.80
N MET A 61 -12.13 -25.75 -1.23
CA MET A 61 -11.97 -24.34 -1.62
C MET A 61 -12.87 -23.96 -2.80
N ARG A 62 -13.02 -24.83 -3.82
CA ARG A 62 -13.93 -24.55 -4.94
C ARG A 62 -15.38 -24.43 -4.48
N ALA A 63 -15.84 -25.36 -3.65
CA ALA A 63 -17.19 -25.34 -3.09
C ALA A 63 -17.43 -24.06 -2.27
N GLU A 64 -16.44 -23.64 -1.48
CA GLU A 64 -16.53 -22.39 -0.72
C GLU A 64 -16.62 -21.16 -1.62
N ILE A 65 -15.78 -21.08 -2.66
CA ILE A 65 -15.83 -20.00 -3.64
C ILE A 65 -17.20 -19.97 -4.32
N ASP A 66 -17.73 -21.14 -4.70
CA ASP A 66 -19.05 -21.27 -5.33
C ASP A 66 -20.16 -20.78 -4.40
N ARG A 67 -20.10 -21.13 -3.11
CA ARG A 67 -21.03 -20.67 -2.07
C ARG A 67 -21.03 -19.14 -1.97
N VAL A 68 -19.85 -18.52 -1.84
CA VAL A 68 -19.71 -17.06 -1.69
C VAL A 68 -20.20 -16.32 -2.94
N VAL A 69 -19.84 -16.81 -4.14
CA VAL A 69 -20.27 -16.23 -5.41
C VAL A 69 -21.78 -16.41 -5.62
N ALA A 70 -22.35 -17.56 -5.26
CA ALA A 70 -23.79 -17.79 -5.33
C ALA A 70 -24.56 -16.85 -4.37
N ALA A 71 -24.05 -16.63 -3.15
CA ALA A 71 -24.60 -15.65 -2.23
C ALA A 71 -24.56 -14.22 -2.81
N GLY A 72 -23.55 -13.87 -3.61
CA GLY A 72 -23.48 -12.58 -4.31
C GLY A 72 -24.52 -12.41 -5.43
N ARG A 73 -25.09 -13.50 -5.96
CA ARG A 73 -26.14 -13.47 -7.00
C ARG A 73 -27.51 -13.15 -6.42
N SER A 74 -27.77 -13.47 -5.16
CA SER A 74 -29.06 -13.20 -4.50
C SER A 74 -29.25 -11.73 -4.12
N ILE A 75 -28.20 -10.90 -4.25
CA ILE A 75 -28.31 -9.44 -4.11
C ILE A 75 -29.12 -8.88 -5.27
N ARG A 76 -30.43 -8.77 -5.05
CA ARG A 76 -31.37 -8.14 -5.99
C ARG A 76 -31.06 -6.65 -6.16
N ARG A 77 -31.16 -6.17 -7.40
CA ARG A 77 -31.00 -4.74 -7.75
C ARG A 77 -32.15 -3.87 -7.22
N GLY A 78 -33.32 -4.44 -6.93
CA GLY A 78 -34.53 -3.70 -6.54
C GLY A 78 -35.10 -4.16 -5.21
N GLY A 79 -35.05 -3.28 -4.22
CA GLY A 79 -35.73 -3.41 -2.93
C GLY A 79 -35.52 -2.11 -2.15
N THR A 80 -36.62 -1.48 -1.73
CA THR A 80 -36.65 -0.21 -0.97
C THR A 80 -36.08 -0.34 0.44
N LYS A 81 -35.79 -1.56 0.92
CA LYS A 81 -35.09 -1.79 2.18
C LYS A 81 -33.67 -1.19 2.10
N GLY A 82 -33.36 -0.37 3.11
CA GLY A 82 -32.37 0.71 3.07
C GLY A 82 -31.01 0.36 2.45
N ALA A 83 -30.41 1.35 1.76
CA ALA A 83 -29.12 1.24 1.08
C ALA A 83 -28.01 0.62 1.96
N ALA A 84 -28.03 0.85 3.27
CA ALA A 84 -27.09 0.26 4.22
C ALA A 84 -27.17 -1.28 4.31
N VAL A 85 -28.37 -1.86 4.24
CA VAL A 85 -28.55 -3.32 4.26
C VAL A 85 -28.00 -3.96 2.98
N ARG A 86 -28.27 -3.33 1.83
CA ARG A 86 -27.72 -3.75 0.51
C ARG A 86 -26.21 -3.59 0.42
N MET A 87 -25.66 -2.51 0.99
CA MET A 87 -24.21 -2.30 1.07
C MET A 87 -23.56 -3.35 1.97
N GLY A 88 -24.18 -3.67 3.10
CA GLY A 88 -23.67 -4.68 4.02
C GLY A 88 -23.60 -6.08 3.40
N SER A 89 -24.58 -6.48 2.58
CA SER A 89 -24.55 -7.80 1.95
C SER A 89 -23.50 -7.94 0.84
N ALA A 90 -22.95 -6.83 0.32
CA ALA A 90 -21.87 -6.86 -0.66
C ALA A 90 -20.52 -7.29 -0.06
N VAL A 91 -20.36 -7.16 1.26
CA VAL A 91 -19.20 -7.67 2.00
C VAL A 91 -19.49 -9.13 2.34
N ARG A 92 -18.71 -10.04 1.76
CA ARG A 92 -18.81 -11.49 1.99
C ARG A 92 -17.40 -12.05 2.15
N CYS A 93 -17.28 -13.08 2.95
CA CYS A 93 -16.01 -13.74 3.19
C CYS A 93 -16.07 -15.23 2.83
N ALA A 94 -14.92 -15.75 2.43
CA ALA A 94 -14.66 -17.17 2.24
C ALA A 94 -13.75 -17.67 3.35
N ASP A 95 -14.03 -18.86 3.86
CA ASP A 95 -13.09 -19.66 4.65
C ASP A 95 -12.29 -20.56 3.69
N LEU A 96 -11.06 -20.13 3.43
CA LEU A 96 -10.13 -20.84 2.58
C LEU A 96 -9.13 -21.52 3.50
N ASP A 97 -9.34 -22.81 3.76
CA ASP A 97 -8.41 -23.65 4.50
C ASP A 97 -8.14 -23.17 5.95
N GLY A 98 -9.21 -22.77 6.65
CA GLY A 98 -9.15 -22.25 8.01
C GLY A 98 -8.67 -20.80 8.08
N GLN A 99 -8.54 -20.12 6.94
CA GLN A 99 -8.14 -18.71 6.84
C GLN A 99 -9.25 -17.90 6.18
N ARG A 100 -9.60 -16.75 6.76
CA ARG A 100 -10.69 -15.92 6.23
C ARG A 100 -10.19 -14.90 5.21
N TYR A 101 -10.81 -14.88 4.05
CA TYR A 101 -10.64 -13.85 3.04
C TYR A 101 -11.96 -13.13 2.76
N CYS A 102 -11.98 -11.80 2.84
CA CYS A 102 -13.17 -11.00 2.56
C CYS A 102 -13.02 -10.20 1.25
N LEU A 103 -14.02 -10.30 0.37
CA LEU A 103 -14.02 -9.65 -0.95
C LEU A 103 -13.79 -8.13 -0.84
N GLY A 104 -12.82 -7.63 -1.59
CA GLY A 104 -12.39 -6.22 -1.63
C GLY A 104 -11.61 -5.77 -0.39
N VAL A 105 -11.48 -6.61 0.64
CA VAL A 105 -10.80 -6.29 1.90
C VAL A 105 -9.45 -7.00 2.00
N GLY A 106 -9.40 -8.30 1.71
CA GLY A 106 -8.21 -9.13 1.85
C GLY A 106 -8.33 -10.23 2.93
N TRP A 107 -7.19 -10.82 3.26
CA TRP A 107 -7.04 -11.80 4.35
C TRP A 107 -7.15 -11.12 5.70
N THR A 108 -7.93 -11.67 6.63
CA THR A 108 -8.28 -11.02 7.91
C THR A 108 -8.52 -12.03 9.02
N ASP A 109 -8.35 -11.62 10.27
CA ASP A 109 -8.74 -12.40 11.46
C ASP A 109 -10.12 -11.99 11.99
N ASP A 110 -10.61 -10.79 11.66
CA ASP A 110 -11.98 -10.36 11.96
C ASP A 110 -13.04 -11.31 11.39
N SER A 111 -14.14 -11.50 12.12
CA SER A 111 -15.36 -12.14 11.61
C SER A 111 -15.95 -11.39 10.42
N GLU A 112 -16.70 -12.09 9.56
CA GLU A 112 -17.44 -11.45 8.47
C GLU A 112 -18.35 -10.31 8.98
N ALA A 113 -18.98 -10.50 10.14
CA ALA A 113 -19.81 -9.48 10.78
C ALA A 113 -19.00 -8.23 11.17
N GLN A 114 -17.81 -8.40 11.76
CA GLN A 114 -16.92 -7.29 12.10
C GLN A 114 -16.44 -6.55 10.85
N VAL A 115 -15.99 -7.27 9.82
CA VAL A 115 -15.56 -6.66 8.54
C VAL A 115 -16.71 -5.89 7.90
N ARG A 116 -17.90 -6.48 7.84
CA ARG A 116 -19.11 -5.83 7.32
C ARG A 116 -19.45 -4.56 8.11
N ALA A 117 -19.44 -4.62 9.43
CA ALA A 117 -19.74 -3.46 10.28
C ALA A 117 -18.74 -2.32 10.01
N ARG A 118 -17.44 -2.65 9.97
CA ARG A 118 -16.36 -1.70 9.68
C ARG A 118 -16.50 -1.06 8.30
N VAL A 119 -16.72 -1.85 7.24
CA VAL A 119 -16.89 -1.35 5.87
C VAL A 119 -18.14 -0.49 5.73
N VAL A 120 -19.26 -0.86 6.35
CA VAL A 120 -20.50 -0.06 6.33
C VAL A 120 -20.31 1.26 7.09
N ALA A 121 -19.64 1.24 8.25
CA ALA A 121 -19.32 2.46 9.00
C ALA A 121 -18.38 3.38 8.21
N ALA A 122 -17.39 2.81 7.53
CA ALA A 122 -16.49 3.53 6.65
C ALA A 122 -17.25 4.16 5.47
N ALA A 123 -18.14 3.42 4.82
CA ALA A 123 -18.95 3.94 3.71
C ALA A 123 -19.84 5.13 4.14
N ARG A 124 -20.44 5.06 5.33
CA ARG A 124 -21.22 6.18 5.89
C ARG A 124 -20.35 7.41 6.16
N THR A 125 -19.14 7.20 6.67
CA THR A 125 -18.18 8.28 6.92
C THR A 125 -17.70 8.92 5.62
N SER A 126 -17.31 8.11 4.63
CA SER A 126 -16.85 8.59 3.32
C SER A 126 -17.93 9.36 2.58
N ALA A 127 -19.19 8.92 2.64
CA ALA A 127 -20.32 9.62 2.01
C ALA A 127 -20.58 11.02 2.58
N ARG A 128 -20.10 11.32 3.80
CA ARG A 128 -20.23 12.63 4.47
C ARG A 128 -18.95 13.47 4.41
N SER A 129 -17.84 12.90 3.92
CA SER A 129 -16.54 13.56 3.95
C SER A 129 -16.42 14.58 2.82
N THR A 130 -16.01 15.79 3.16
CA THR A 130 -15.63 16.86 2.20
C THR A 130 -14.12 16.91 1.94
N ARG A 131 -13.35 16.01 2.56
CA ARG A 131 -11.88 15.95 2.40
C ARG A 131 -11.45 15.66 0.97
N ASP A 132 -10.25 16.12 0.65
CA ASP A 132 -9.59 15.81 -0.61
C ASP A 132 -9.45 14.31 -0.84
N ARG A 133 -9.85 13.90 -2.03
CA ARG A 133 -9.72 12.52 -2.49
C ARG A 133 -8.38 12.35 -3.17
N THR A 134 -7.53 11.48 -2.64
CA THR A 134 -6.19 11.26 -3.17
C THR A 134 -6.08 10.05 -4.09
N GLY A 135 -7.16 9.26 -4.22
CA GLY A 135 -7.34 8.27 -5.29
C GLY A 135 -7.37 6.81 -4.89
N ASP A 136 -7.45 6.51 -3.59
CA ASP A 136 -7.93 5.22 -3.13
C ASP A 136 -9.43 5.08 -3.45
N LEU A 137 -9.89 3.86 -3.70
CA LEU A 137 -11.32 3.59 -3.83
C LEU A 137 -11.91 3.41 -2.43
N ASP A 138 -12.55 4.46 -1.94
CA ASP A 138 -13.17 4.43 -0.62
C ASP A 138 -14.28 3.36 -0.50
N ALA A 139 -14.66 3.04 0.75
CA ALA A 139 -15.65 1.99 1.02
C ALA A 139 -17.01 2.25 0.36
N ALA A 140 -17.47 3.50 0.28
CA ALA A 140 -18.77 3.82 -0.33
C ALA A 140 -18.72 3.59 -1.85
N ALA A 141 -17.67 4.07 -2.50
CA ALA A 141 -17.43 3.89 -3.92
C ALA A 141 -17.19 2.41 -4.28
N ALA A 142 -16.47 1.66 -3.45
CA ALA A 142 -16.24 0.23 -3.64
C ALA A 142 -17.57 -0.55 -3.62
N LEU A 143 -18.43 -0.28 -2.64
CA LEU A 143 -19.76 -0.90 -2.55
C LEU A 143 -20.66 -0.50 -3.72
N ALA A 144 -20.67 0.79 -4.08
CA ALA A 144 -21.43 1.28 -5.23
C ALA A 144 -20.96 0.63 -6.54
N ARG A 145 -19.64 0.48 -6.74
CA ARG A 145 -19.04 -0.19 -7.89
C ARG A 145 -19.54 -1.63 -7.99
N THR A 146 -19.49 -2.39 -6.90
CA THR A 146 -19.96 -3.79 -6.85
C THR A 146 -21.46 -3.91 -7.16
N VAL A 147 -22.30 -3.04 -6.59
CA VAL A 147 -23.75 -3.08 -6.81
C VAL A 147 -24.14 -2.68 -8.24
N ARG A 148 -23.39 -1.77 -8.87
CA ARG A 148 -23.63 -1.34 -10.25
C ARG A 148 -23.24 -2.40 -11.28
N MET A 149 -22.28 -3.28 -10.98
CA MET A 149 -21.87 -4.34 -11.90
C MET A 149 -23.04 -5.27 -12.27
N ALA A 150 -23.08 -5.70 -13.53
CA ALA A 150 -24.00 -6.74 -13.96
C ALA A 150 -23.75 -8.02 -13.14
N PRO A 151 -24.79 -8.78 -12.72
CA PRO A 151 -24.62 -9.94 -11.85
C PRO A 151 -23.60 -10.97 -12.33
N SER A 152 -23.58 -11.29 -13.63
CA SER A 152 -22.61 -12.22 -14.23
C SER A 152 -21.18 -11.69 -14.15
N ARG A 153 -20.97 -10.41 -14.49
CA ARG A 153 -19.66 -9.75 -14.41
C ARG A 153 -19.16 -9.63 -12.97
N ARG A 154 -20.05 -9.36 -12.02
CA ARG A 154 -19.73 -9.35 -10.58
C ARG A 154 -19.30 -10.75 -10.13
N ALA A 155 -20.09 -11.78 -10.42
CA ALA A 155 -19.77 -13.15 -10.06
C ALA A 155 -18.42 -13.62 -10.63
N ALA A 156 -18.10 -13.22 -11.88
CA ALA A 156 -16.81 -13.52 -12.49
C ALA A 156 -15.64 -12.81 -11.79
N ALA A 157 -15.81 -11.53 -11.43
CA ALA A 157 -14.79 -10.76 -10.71
C ALA A 157 -14.55 -11.30 -9.29
N GLU A 158 -15.62 -11.60 -8.56
CA GLU A 158 -15.55 -12.19 -7.20
C GLU A 158 -14.89 -13.56 -7.23
N ARG A 159 -15.27 -14.43 -8.18
CA ARG A 159 -14.61 -15.73 -8.37
C ARG A 159 -13.12 -15.57 -8.66
N ALA A 160 -12.75 -14.66 -9.56
CA ALA A 160 -11.35 -14.43 -9.90
C ALA A 160 -10.55 -13.98 -8.68
N GLU A 161 -11.09 -13.05 -7.88
CA GLU A 161 -10.44 -12.60 -6.64
C GLU A 161 -10.28 -13.74 -5.63
N LEU A 162 -11.33 -14.54 -5.40
CA LEU A 162 -11.29 -15.64 -4.44
C LEU A 162 -10.40 -16.81 -4.89
N VAL A 163 -10.31 -17.08 -6.19
CA VAL A 163 -9.35 -18.07 -6.73
C VAL A 163 -7.92 -17.61 -6.51
N GLU A 164 -7.66 -16.31 -6.72
CA GLU A 164 -6.34 -15.75 -6.47
C GLU A 164 -5.99 -15.75 -4.97
N ALA A 165 -6.98 -15.49 -4.11
CA ALA A 165 -6.87 -15.67 -2.66
C ALA A 165 -6.55 -17.14 -2.33
N ALA A 166 -7.37 -18.11 -2.73
CA ALA A 166 -7.17 -19.52 -2.42
C ALA A 166 -5.77 -20.04 -2.82
N ARG A 167 -5.25 -19.59 -3.97
CA ARG A 167 -3.88 -19.90 -4.43
C ARG A 167 -2.76 -19.28 -3.58
N SER A 168 -3.07 -18.43 -2.62
CA SER A 168 -2.11 -17.77 -1.73
C SER A 168 -2.22 -18.21 -0.27
N VAL A 169 -3.09 -19.18 0.04
CA VAL A 169 -3.38 -19.53 1.44
C VAL A 169 -2.17 -20.06 2.22
N ALA A 170 -1.29 -20.83 1.58
CA ALA A 170 -0.06 -21.31 2.23
C ALA A 170 0.89 -20.17 2.58
N LYS A 171 0.93 -19.10 1.76
CA LYS A 171 1.70 -17.89 2.06
C LYS A 171 1.14 -17.20 3.31
N VAL A 172 -0.19 -17.14 3.45
CA VAL A 172 -0.85 -16.52 4.60
C VAL A 172 -0.54 -17.29 5.88
N TRP A 173 -0.75 -18.61 5.88
CA TRP A 173 -0.40 -19.46 7.02
C TRP A 173 1.05 -19.26 7.46
N LEU A 174 2.01 -19.25 6.53
CA LEU A 174 3.41 -19.04 6.86
C LEU A 174 3.70 -17.63 7.38
N LEU A 175 3.11 -16.59 6.77
CA LEU A 175 3.26 -15.22 7.28
C LEU A 175 2.71 -15.07 8.70
N ARG A 176 1.53 -15.60 8.98
CA ARG A 176 0.93 -15.55 10.32
C ARG A 176 1.74 -16.36 11.34
N HIS A 177 2.21 -17.54 10.96
CA HIS A 177 3.08 -18.34 11.80
C HIS A 177 4.36 -17.59 12.16
N GLU A 178 5.04 -17.01 11.18
CA GLU A 178 6.34 -16.37 11.38
C GLU A 178 6.24 -15.00 12.08
N LEU A 179 5.15 -14.26 11.85
CA LEU A 179 4.98 -12.89 12.36
C LEU A 179 4.11 -12.84 13.61
N GLN A 180 2.98 -13.57 13.63
CA GLN A 180 2.03 -13.59 14.75
C GLN A 180 2.25 -14.77 15.71
N GLY A 181 3.04 -15.78 15.33
CA GLY A 181 3.26 -16.97 16.15
C GLY A 181 2.12 -17.98 16.09
N THR A 182 1.20 -17.84 15.13
CA THR A 182 0.09 -18.79 14.95
C THR A 182 0.63 -20.18 14.62
N PRO A 183 0.30 -21.25 15.37
CA PRO A 183 0.74 -22.59 15.03
C PRO A 183 0.28 -23.01 13.63
N LEU A 184 1.16 -23.66 12.87
CA LEU A 184 0.75 -24.33 11.63
C LEU A 184 -0.07 -25.58 11.99
N PRO A 185 -1.15 -25.89 11.25
CA PRO A 185 -1.86 -27.16 11.41
C PRO A 185 -0.90 -28.36 11.26
N ALA A 186 -1.17 -29.45 11.98
CA ALA A 186 -0.30 -30.63 11.98
C ALA A 186 -0.09 -31.24 10.58
N ASP A 187 -1.13 -31.18 9.74
CA ASP A 187 -1.17 -31.68 8.37
C ASP A 187 -0.85 -30.60 7.32
N PHE A 188 -0.33 -29.43 7.73
CA PHE A 188 -0.11 -28.28 6.86
C PHE A 188 0.73 -28.63 5.63
N LEU A 189 1.82 -29.39 5.79
CA LEU A 189 2.71 -29.76 4.69
C LEU A 189 2.16 -30.81 3.73
N ASP A 190 1.14 -31.55 4.17
CA ASP A 190 0.41 -32.51 3.33
C ASP A 190 -0.63 -31.78 2.49
N ARG A 191 -1.32 -30.80 3.08
CA ARG A 191 -2.26 -29.92 2.37
C ARG A 191 -1.57 -28.90 1.47
N HIS A 192 -0.36 -28.47 1.83
CA HIS A 192 0.43 -27.46 1.12
C HIS A 192 1.83 -27.96 0.75
N PRO A 193 1.96 -28.93 -0.17
CA PRO A 193 3.26 -29.44 -0.59
C PRO A 193 4.14 -28.33 -1.23
N GLU A 194 3.55 -27.29 -1.80
CA GLU A 194 4.26 -26.11 -2.33
C GLU A 194 5.04 -25.33 -1.25
N ALA A 195 4.69 -25.51 0.03
CA ALA A 195 5.35 -24.90 1.16
C ALA A 195 6.52 -25.74 1.72
N ARG A 196 6.76 -26.96 1.24
CA ARG A 196 7.81 -27.87 1.79
C ARG A 196 9.22 -27.28 1.78
N SER A 197 9.54 -26.41 0.82
CA SER A 197 10.84 -25.71 0.81
C SER A 197 10.93 -24.59 1.84
N SER A 198 9.79 -24.03 2.25
CA SER A 198 9.72 -22.81 3.05
C SER A 198 9.32 -23.10 4.51
N ALA A 199 8.48 -24.11 4.76
CA ALA A 199 7.95 -24.40 6.09
C ALA A 199 9.00 -24.95 7.06
N PRO A 200 9.96 -25.81 6.68
CA PRO A 200 11.03 -26.24 7.60
C PRO A 200 11.90 -25.06 8.05
N ILE A 201 12.10 -24.06 7.20
CA ILE A 201 12.80 -22.82 7.54
C ILE A 201 11.97 -22.02 8.56
N ALA A 202 10.66 -21.93 8.35
CA ALA A 202 9.75 -21.27 9.28
C ALA A 202 9.65 -21.99 10.64
N ALA A 203 9.59 -23.33 10.65
CA ALA A 203 9.41 -24.14 11.85
C ALA A 203 10.69 -24.33 12.68
N ARG A 204 11.87 -24.34 12.04
CA ARG A 204 13.17 -24.49 12.75
C ARG A 204 13.83 -23.17 13.12
N ALA A 205 13.47 -22.07 12.46
CA ALA A 205 14.01 -20.76 12.83
C ALA A 205 13.34 -20.29 14.13
N ARG A 206 14.13 -19.80 15.10
CA ARG A 206 13.56 -18.93 16.13
C ARG A 206 12.77 -17.82 15.42
N SER A 207 11.60 -17.45 15.96
CA SER A 207 10.78 -16.38 15.39
C SER A 207 11.66 -15.19 15.07
N ARG A 208 11.69 -14.80 13.78
CA ARG A 208 12.57 -13.71 13.34
C ARG A 208 12.23 -12.45 14.12
N THR A 209 13.27 -11.68 14.40
CA THR A 209 13.16 -10.39 15.07
C THR A 209 13.74 -9.31 14.18
N ALA A 210 13.50 -8.06 14.53
CA ALA A 210 14.14 -6.95 13.82
C ALA A 210 15.68 -7.07 13.84
N ALA A 211 16.28 -7.69 14.87
CA ALA A 211 17.73 -7.86 14.97
C ALA A 211 18.32 -8.71 13.82
N ASP A 212 17.53 -9.63 13.26
CA ASP A 212 17.96 -10.57 12.21
C ASP A 212 18.05 -9.96 10.80
N TYR A 213 17.67 -8.69 10.66
CA TYR A 213 17.73 -7.95 9.40
C TYR A 213 18.93 -6.98 9.37
N PRO A 214 19.44 -6.55 8.21
CA PRO A 214 20.49 -5.53 8.17
C PRO A 214 19.99 -4.20 8.73
N ARG A 215 20.92 -3.27 9.00
CA ARG A 215 20.57 -1.93 9.50
C ARG A 215 19.62 -1.20 8.53
N ARG A 216 19.86 -1.32 7.23
CA ARG A 216 19.10 -0.62 6.18
C ARG A 216 18.97 -1.52 4.96
N SER A 217 17.82 -1.49 4.32
CA SER A 217 17.59 -2.19 3.04
C SER A 217 16.65 -1.37 2.15
N THR A 218 16.83 -1.48 0.83
CA THR A 218 15.96 -0.82 -0.16
C THR A 218 15.74 -1.69 -1.39
N VAL A 219 14.54 -1.65 -1.97
CA VAL A 219 14.15 -2.42 -3.17
C VAL A 219 13.89 -1.54 -4.40
N LEU A 220 13.48 -0.28 -4.21
CA LEU A 220 13.25 0.70 -5.28
C LEU A 220 14.11 1.96 -5.08
N HIS A 221 14.23 2.80 -6.11
CA HIS A 221 15.04 4.01 -6.08
C HIS A 221 14.22 5.28 -6.33
N GLY A 222 14.82 6.45 -6.09
CA GLY A 222 14.14 7.74 -6.30
C GLY A 222 13.73 7.99 -7.75
N ARG A 223 14.50 7.45 -8.71
CA ARG A 223 14.20 7.52 -10.14
C ARG A 223 12.89 6.83 -10.53
N ASP A 224 12.33 5.97 -9.68
CA ASP A 224 11.06 5.29 -9.90
C ASP A 224 9.86 6.12 -9.43
N ALA A 225 10.11 7.17 -8.63
CA ALA A 225 9.08 8.00 -8.02
C ALA A 225 8.49 8.99 -9.02
N ARG A 226 7.17 9.20 -8.99
CA ARG A 226 6.47 10.17 -9.83
C ARG A 226 5.34 10.83 -9.04
N GLU A 227 5.02 12.06 -9.40
CA GLU A 227 3.83 12.77 -8.91
C GLU A 227 2.59 12.26 -9.62
N GLN A 228 1.49 12.06 -8.89
CA GLN A 228 0.24 11.68 -9.51
C GLN A 228 -0.34 12.82 -10.35
N ARG A 229 -0.84 12.48 -11.55
CA ARG A 229 -1.30 13.48 -12.51
C ARG A 229 -2.73 13.96 -12.30
N ARG A 230 -3.51 13.27 -11.49
CA ARG A 230 -4.90 13.60 -11.13
C ARG A 230 -5.09 13.34 -9.64
N THR A 231 -6.03 14.06 -9.02
CA THR A 231 -6.31 13.89 -7.59
C THR A 231 -6.69 12.46 -7.24
N TYR A 232 -7.32 11.72 -8.15
CA TYR A 232 -7.72 10.31 -7.96
C TYR A 232 -6.73 9.27 -8.53
N TRP A 233 -5.46 9.63 -8.79
CA TRP A 233 -4.47 8.76 -9.47
C TRP A 233 -3.31 8.27 -8.59
N CYS A 234 -3.45 8.20 -7.26
CA CYS A 234 -2.42 7.57 -6.44
C CYS A 234 -2.16 6.12 -6.87
N GLY A 235 -3.20 5.27 -7.02
CA GLY A 235 -3.07 3.88 -7.47
C GLY A 235 -2.30 3.69 -8.80
N PRO A 236 -2.67 4.37 -9.89
CA PRO A 236 -1.90 4.37 -11.14
C PRO A 236 -0.44 4.79 -11.00
N THR A 237 -0.16 5.71 -10.08
CA THR A 237 1.19 6.23 -9.84
C THR A 237 2.02 5.27 -8.98
N THR A 238 1.40 4.65 -7.97
CA THR A 238 1.96 3.52 -7.21
C THR A 238 2.34 2.37 -8.14
N MET A 239 1.43 1.98 -9.04
CA MET A 239 1.70 0.91 -10.03
C MET A 239 2.78 1.32 -11.03
N GLN A 240 2.82 2.60 -11.44
CA GLN A 240 3.89 3.12 -12.28
C GLN A 240 5.27 2.96 -11.63
N ALA A 241 5.39 3.32 -10.36
CA ALA A 241 6.64 3.22 -9.62
C ALA A 241 7.08 1.75 -9.43
N ILE A 242 6.16 0.87 -9.01
CA ILE A 242 6.44 -0.56 -8.83
C ILE A 242 6.87 -1.21 -10.16
N ALA A 243 6.14 -0.95 -11.25
CA ALA A 243 6.46 -1.53 -12.55
C ALA A 243 7.73 -0.94 -13.17
N SER A 244 8.04 0.35 -12.92
CA SER A 244 9.30 0.97 -13.35
C SER A 244 10.48 0.29 -12.68
N GLY A 245 10.42 0.08 -11.37
CA GLY A 245 11.49 -0.60 -10.63
C GLY A 245 11.75 -2.03 -11.10
N TRP A 246 10.72 -2.72 -11.60
CA TRP A 246 10.86 -4.05 -12.19
C TRP A 246 11.38 -4.02 -13.64
N ARG A 247 10.81 -3.16 -14.50
CA ARG A 247 11.06 -3.17 -15.95
C ARG A 247 12.22 -2.28 -16.39
N GLY A 248 12.72 -1.42 -15.50
CA GLY A 248 13.74 -0.41 -15.79
C GLY A 248 13.22 0.83 -16.52
N HIS A 249 11.95 0.87 -16.95
CA HIS A 249 11.37 2.03 -17.62
C HIS A 249 9.89 2.25 -17.24
N PRO A 250 9.46 3.52 -17.03
CA PRO A 250 8.08 3.81 -16.63
C PRO A 250 7.12 3.77 -17.83
N ARG A 251 5.93 3.18 -17.63
CA ARG A 251 4.76 3.42 -18.49
C ARG A 251 3.97 4.63 -17.96
N ARG A 252 3.20 5.31 -18.81
CA ARG A 252 2.40 6.49 -18.42
C ARG A 252 1.31 6.09 -17.40
N GLN A 253 0.94 6.98 -16.47
CA GLN A 253 -0.13 6.71 -15.48
C GLN A 253 -1.47 6.35 -16.13
N ARG A 254 -1.81 6.91 -17.30
CA ARG A 254 -3.03 6.53 -18.06
C ARG A 254 -3.06 5.04 -18.43
N TYR A 255 -1.90 4.46 -18.78
CA TYR A 255 -1.81 3.03 -19.07
C TYR A 255 -2.17 2.20 -17.83
N TRP A 256 -1.66 2.59 -16.67
CA TRP A 256 -1.95 1.91 -15.41
C TRP A 256 -3.39 2.13 -14.95
N ALA A 257 -3.93 3.34 -15.09
CA ALA A 257 -5.34 3.62 -14.79
C ALA A 257 -6.28 2.68 -15.56
N HIS A 258 -6.00 2.41 -16.84
CA HIS A 258 -6.77 1.45 -17.63
C HIS A 258 -6.62 0.00 -17.10
N ARG A 259 -5.39 -0.45 -16.81
CA ARG A 259 -5.13 -1.81 -16.30
C ARG A 259 -5.73 -2.07 -14.92
N LEU A 260 -5.75 -1.04 -14.07
CA LEU A 260 -6.30 -1.06 -12.72
C LEU A 260 -7.82 -0.88 -12.69
N GLY A 261 -8.44 -0.45 -13.80
CA GLY A 261 -9.85 -0.05 -13.78
C GLY A 261 -10.10 1.19 -12.92
N THR A 262 -9.11 2.08 -12.77
CA THR A 262 -9.21 3.31 -11.99
C THR A 262 -10.28 4.23 -12.58
N THR A 263 -11.16 4.72 -11.71
CA THR A 263 -12.20 5.70 -12.06
C THR A 263 -11.94 7.04 -11.36
N ARG A 264 -12.86 8.00 -11.48
CA ARG A 264 -12.82 9.23 -10.67
C ARG A 264 -12.95 8.97 -9.16
N ASP A 265 -13.51 7.83 -8.79
CA ASP A 265 -13.63 7.40 -7.40
C ASP A 265 -12.35 6.73 -6.87
N GLY A 266 -11.32 6.54 -7.69
CA GLY A 266 -10.04 5.96 -7.28
C GLY A 266 -9.82 4.51 -7.71
N THR A 267 -8.94 3.81 -6.99
CA THR A 267 -8.45 2.45 -7.28
C THR A 267 -8.58 1.55 -6.06
N ALA A 268 -9.04 0.32 -6.22
CA ALA A 268 -9.05 -0.65 -5.12
C ALA A 268 -7.66 -1.27 -4.91
N ILE A 269 -7.29 -1.56 -3.66
CA ILE A 269 -6.02 -2.24 -3.37
C ILE A 269 -5.94 -3.63 -4.01
N THR A 270 -7.06 -4.37 -4.08
CA THR A 270 -7.11 -5.68 -4.72
C THR A 270 -6.80 -5.59 -6.22
N ASP A 271 -7.20 -4.49 -6.87
CA ASP A 271 -6.83 -4.21 -8.27
C ASP A 271 -5.33 -3.92 -8.43
N ILE A 272 -4.71 -3.21 -7.46
CA ILE A 272 -3.25 -2.99 -7.44
C ILE A 272 -2.51 -4.31 -7.25
N VAL A 273 -2.86 -5.09 -6.22
CA VAL A 273 -2.25 -6.40 -5.92
C VAL A 273 -2.35 -7.36 -7.10
N ARG A 274 -3.54 -7.49 -7.69
CA ARG A 274 -3.76 -8.29 -8.91
C ARG A 274 -2.87 -7.81 -10.05
N THR A 275 -2.73 -6.50 -10.22
CA THR A 275 -1.91 -5.92 -11.30
C THR A 275 -0.41 -6.09 -11.04
N VAL A 276 0.04 -6.05 -9.78
CA VAL A 276 1.43 -6.39 -9.41
C VAL A 276 1.74 -7.83 -9.83
N ASN A 277 0.87 -8.77 -9.47
CA ASN A 277 1.01 -10.18 -9.85
C ASN A 277 1.03 -10.41 -11.36
N HIS A 278 0.23 -9.67 -12.12
CA HIS A 278 0.15 -9.86 -13.57
C HIS A 278 1.21 -9.08 -14.38
N ALA A 279 1.66 -7.92 -13.89
CA ALA A 279 2.44 -6.98 -14.69
C ALA A 279 3.91 -6.86 -14.27
N THR A 280 4.31 -7.55 -13.21
CA THR A 280 5.69 -7.55 -12.69
C THR A 280 6.21 -8.98 -12.55
N GLY A 281 7.38 -9.16 -11.94
CA GLY A 281 7.87 -10.48 -11.52
C GLY A 281 8.12 -10.57 -10.02
N TYR A 282 7.55 -9.65 -9.23
CA TYR A 282 7.66 -9.69 -7.77
C TYR A 282 6.85 -10.84 -7.17
N ASP A 283 5.92 -11.42 -7.93
CA ASP A 283 5.11 -12.57 -7.57
C ASP A 283 5.85 -13.93 -7.68
N ARG A 284 7.08 -13.92 -8.21
CA ARG A 284 7.90 -15.12 -8.34
C ARG A 284 8.36 -15.63 -6.96
N ARG A 285 8.56 -16.95 -6.85
CA ARG A 285 9.09 -17.60 -5.62
C ARG A 285 10.47 -17.08 -5.18
N SER A 286 11.27 -16.57 -6.12
CA SER A 286 12.57 -15.93 -5.83
C SER A 286 12.44 -14.49 -5.31
N ARG A 287 11.20 -13.98 -5.20
CA ARG A 287 10.80 -12.67 -4.69
C ARG A 287 9.76 -12.85 -3.58
N ALA A 288 8.62 -12.15 -3.62
CA ALA A 288 7.60 -12.22 -2.57
C ALA A 288 6.62 -13.39 -2.70
N GLY A 289 6.71 -14.15 -3.79
CA GLY A 289 5.59 -15.00 -4.17
C GLY A 289 4.37 -14.14 -4.47
N ARG A 290 3.23 -14.78 -4.74
CA ARG A 290 1.99 -14.09 -5.07
C ARG A 290 1.66 -12.99 -4.06
N TYR A 291 1.52 -11.75 -4.52
CA TYR A 291 1.06 -10.65 -3.69
C TYR A 291 -0.37 -10.92 -3.24
N ILE A 292 -0.64 -10.60 -1.98
CA ILE A 292 -1.91 -10.69 -1.30
C ILE A 292 -2.28 -9.32 -0.74
N THR A 293 -3.58 -9.11 -0.53
CA THR A 293 -4.05 -8.02 0.32
C THR A 293 -4.23 -8.58 1.72
N LEU A 294 -3.53 -8.01 2.69
CA LEU A 294 -3.50 -8.48 4.08
C LEU A 294 -4.03 -7.37 4.99
N ASP A 295 -5.09 -7.66 5.74
CA ASP A 295 -5.58 -6.83 6.84
C ASP A 295 -4.59 -6.95 8.02
N VAL A 296 -4.16 -5.79 8.53
CA VAL A 296 -3.22 -5.64 9.64
C VAL A 296 -3.85 -4.88 10.81
N GLY A 297 -5.18 -4.89 10.92
CA GLY A 297 -5.94 -4.15 11.92
C GLY A 297 -5.62 -4.55 13.36
N ASP A 298 -5.44 -5.85 13.61
CA ASP A 298 -5.10 -6.44 14.91
C ASP A 298 -3.59 -6.60 15.12
N TRP A 299 -2.76 -6.24 14.13
CA TRP A 299 -1.33 -6.40 14.22
C TRP A 299 -0.72 -5.34 15.14
N SER A 300 0.22 -5.75 15.97
CA SER A 300 1.12 -4.84 16.68
C SER A 300 2.09 -4.14 15.73
N TYR A 301 2.63 -3.00 16.18
CA TYR A 301 3.68 -2.30 15.43
C TYR A 301 4.89 -3.21 15.13
N ARG A 302 5.27 -4.09 16.06
CA ARG A 302 6.40 -5.01 15.88
C ARG A 302 6.15 -5.99 14.73
N GLN A 303 4.95 -6.58 14.67
CA GLN A 303 4.53 -7.49 13.60
C GLN A 303 4.53 -6.79 12.25
N TRP A 304 3.92 -5.59 12.19
CA TRP A 304 3.87 -4.78 10.98
C TRP A 304 5.27 -4.38 10.49
N ALA A 305 6.15 -3.91 11.40
CA ALA A 305 7.51 -3.52 11.05
C ALA A 305 8.34 -4.71 10.55
N LEU A 306 8.15 -5.89 11.16
CA LEU A 306 8.83 -7.11 10.75
C LEU A 306 8.37 -7.57 9.36
N LEU A 307 7.08 -7.43 9.03
CA LEU A 307 6.57 -7.65 7.67
C LEU A 307 7.24 -6.71 6.66
N MET A 308 7.35 -5.42 6.98
CA MET A 308 8.02 -4.46 6.08
C MET A 308 9.48 -4.88 5.83
N MET A 309 10.22 -5.22 6.90
CA MET A 309 11.62 -5.65 6.79
C MET A 309 11.76 -6.92 5.95
N ARG A 310 10.93 -7.93 6.22
CA ARG A 310 10.88 -9.19 5.46
C ARG A 310 10.62 -8.96 3.98
N HIS A 311 9.57 -8.22 3.67
CA HIS A 311 9.13 -7.99 2.29
C HIS A 311 10.19 -7.20 1.48
N ILE A 312 10.82 -6.22 2.11
CA ILE A 312 11.85 -5.40 1.48
C ILE A 312 13.17 -6.15 1.36
N HIS A 313 13.60 -6.87 2.39
CA HIS A 313 14.93 -7.49 2.43
C HIS A 313 14.96 -8.91 1.87
N ASP A 314 14.17 -9.83 2.44
CA ASP A 314 14.20 -11.23 1.99
C ASP A 314 13.55 -11.38 0.61
N TYR A 315 12.35 -10.82 0.47
CA TYR A 315 11.58 -10.93 -0.76
C TYR A 315 12.07 -9.96 -1.84
N ARG A 316 12.85 -8.94 -1.45
CA ARG A 316 13.40 -7.92 -2.37
C ARG A 316 12.29 -7.35 -3.25
N ALA A 317 11.17 -7.02 -2.61
CA ALA A 317 9.91 -6.65 -3.25
C ALA A 317 9.30 -5.41 -2.57
N PRO A 318 8.69 -4.48 -3.31
CA PRO A 318 8.08 -3.29 -2.73
C PRO A 318 6.75 -3.61 -2.04
N VAL A 319 6.41 -2.86 -1.00
CA VAL A 319 5.12 -2.96 -0.31
C VAL A 319 4.14 -1.95 -0.91
N VAL A 320 2.88 -2.36 -1.11
CA VAL A 320 1.78 -1.40 -1.36
C VAL A 320 1.23 -0.97 -0.01
N LEU A 321 1.55 0.25 0.42
CA LEU A 321 1.01 0.85 1.64
C LEU A 321 -0.34 1.50 1.34
N HIS A 322 -1.28 1.41 2.27
CA HIS A 322 -2.62 1.99 2.15
C HIS A 322 -2.96 2.87 3.37
N PRO A 323 -2.21 3.95 3.61
CA PRO A 323 -2.48 4.85 4.73
C PRO A 323 -3.68 5.77 4.46
N VAL A 324 -4.18 6.41 5.53
CA VAL A 324 -4.89 7.69 5.42
C VAL A 324 -3.89 8.85 5.51
N LEU A 325 -3.95 9.80 4.58
CA LEU A 325 -3.06 10.96 4.58
C LEU A 325 -3.57 12.02 5.56
N ARG A 326 -3.09 11.97 6.82
CA ARG A 326 -3.40 13.00 7.82
C ARG A 326 -2.12 13.66 8.34
N ARG A 327 -2.16 14.95 8.61
CA ARG A 327 -1.03 15.76 9.12
C ARG A 327 -0.41 15.18 10.38
N ARG A 328 -1.25 14.62 11.27
CA ARG A 328 -0.81 13.94 12.49
C ARG A 328 0.14 12.76 12.24
N TYR A 329 0.06 12.14 11.07
CA TYR A 329 0.95 11.05 10.66
C TYR A 329 2.04 11.52 9.70
N PHE A 330 1.71 12.45 8.81
CA PHE A 330 2.59 12.96 7.76
C PHE A 330 2.69 14.48 7.86
N THR A 331 3.68 14.97 8.61
CA THR A 331 3.84 16.41 8.91
C THR A 331 4.32 17.24 7.73
N TYR A 332 4.57 16.63 6.58
CA TYR A 332 4.83 17.34 5.33
C TYR A 332 3.54 17.75 4.60
N LEU A 333 2.39 17.30 5.08
CA LEU A 333 1.10 17.70 4.55
C LEU A 333 0.65 19.02 5.19
N ASP A 334 0.08 19.91 4.39
CA ASP A 334 -0.63 21.08 4.90
C ASP A 334 -2.08 20.76 5.26
N ASP A 335 -2.71 19.84 4.51
CA ASP A 335 -4.10 19.40 4.71
C ASP A 335 -4.25 17.90 4.92
N ASP A 336 -5.32 17.54 5.64
CA ASP A 336 -5.79 16.17 5.78
C ASP A 336 -6.54 15.73 4.51
N ALA A 337 -6.24 14.52 4.03
CA ALA A 337 -6.86 13.93 2.85
C ALA A 337 -7.37 12.49 3.10
N SER A 338 -7.94 11.88 2.07
CA SER A 338 -8.54 10.53 2.11
C SER A 338 -7.49 9.40 2.28
N GLY A 339 -7.93 8.15 2.10
CA GLY A 339 -7.01 7.04 1.89
C GLY A 339 -6.08 7.29 0.70
N HIS A 340 -4.94 6.61 0.67
CA HIS A 340 -3.91 6.84 -0.32
C HIS A 340 -3.04 5.61 -0.54
N PHE A 341 -2.35 5.52 -1.67
CA PHE A 341 -1.36 4.47 -1.90
C PHE A 341 0.06 5.03 -1.98
N GLN A 342 0.95 4.50 -1.12
CA GLN A 342 2.39 4.76 -1.18
C GLN A 342 3.12 3.46 -1.53
N VAL A 343 4.35 3.57 -2.05
CA VAL A 343 5.19 2.39 -2.30
C VAL A 343 6.25 2.28 -1.23
N GLY A 344 6.12 1.32 -0.31
CA GLY A 344 7.18 0.98 0.64
C GLY A 344 8.39 0.45 -0.11
N ARG A 345 9.50 1.18 -0.03
CA ARG A 345 10.73 0.92 -0.81
C ARG A 345 11.95 0.59 0.03
N GLY A 346 11.88 0.76 1.35
CA GLY A 346 13.04 0.59 2.21
C GLY A 346 12.73 0.74 3.69
N TYR A 347 13.69 0.38 4.53
CA TYR A 347 13.68 0.68 5.96
C TYR A 347 15.11 1.02 6.43
N ASP A 348 15.21 1.76 7.52
CA ASP A 348 16.46 2.08 8.22
C ASP A 348 16.20 2.00 9.72
N LYS A 349 16.87 1.08 10.41
CA LYS A 349 16.76 0.89 11.87
C LYS A 349 17.16 2.13 12.66
N ASN A 350 17.88 3.06 12.03
CA ASN A 350 18.20 4.38 12.58
C ASN A 350 18.99 4.33 13.90
N GLY A 351 19.81 3.28 14.10
CA GLY A 351 20.63 3.10 15.30
C GLY A 351 19.79 3.10 16.58
N ARG A 352 19.99 4.10 17.43
CA ARG A 352 19.21 4.31 18.68
C ARG A 352 17.92 5.11 18.46
N GLY A 353 17.72 5.68 17.27
CA GLY A 353 16.53 6.44 16.90
C GLY A 353 15.36 5.55 16.50
N PRO A 354 14.20 6.15 16.17
CA PRO A 354 13.05 5.40 15.70
C PRO A 354 13.33 4.78 14.34
N LEU A 355 12.89 3.53 14.14
CA LEU A 355 12.86 2.87 12.83
C LEU A 355 12.21 3.80 11.80
N LEU A 356 12.88 3.97 10.66
CA LEU A 356 12.39 4.74 9.53
C LEU A 356 11.88 3.78 8.45
N LEU A 357 10.75 4.13 7.85
CA LEU A 357 10.26 3.54 6.62
C LEU A 357 10.56 4.48 5.47
N GLY A 358 11.19 3.93 4.44
CA GLY A 358 11.38 4.57 3.15
C GLY A 358 10.20 4.28 2.23
N TYR A 359 9.53 5.30 1.70
CA TYR A 359 8.46 5.12 0.72
C TYR A 359 8.50 6.16 -0.41
N LEU A 360 7.90 5.80 -1.54
CA LEU A 360 7.64 6.70 -2.65
C LEU A 360 6.25 7.29 -2.49
N GLU A 361 6.17 8.62 -2.50
CA GLU A 361 4.97 9.42 -2.29
C GLU A 361 4.43 9.93 -3.64
N PRO A 362 3.26 9.47 -4.10
CA PRO A 362 2.58 10.03 -5.28
C PRO A 362 1.95 11.42 -5.07
N TRP A 363 1.49 11.74 -3.86
CA TRP A 363 0.73 12.95 -3.56
C TRP A 363 1.63 14.20 -3.53
N ASN A 364 1.29 15.21 -4.30
CA ASN A 364 1.90 16.54 -4.23
C ASN A 364 0.78 17.57 -4.14
N GLN A 365 0.55 18.16 -2.95
CA GLN A 365 -0.50 19.16 -2.78
C GLN A 365 -0.27 20.35 -3.71
N GLN A 366 0.99 20.83 -3.78
CA GLN A 366 1.41 21.92 -4.67
C GLN A 366 1.00 21.73 -6.14
N ARG A 367 0.87 20.48 -6.60
CA ARG A 367 0.49 20.18 -7.97
C ARG A 367 -0.98 20.50 -8.27
N PHE A 368 -1.83 20.44 -7.24
CA PHE A 368 -3.27 20.67 -7.36
C PHE A 368 -3.68 22.03 -6.82
N ASP A 369 -2.91 22.55 -5.88
CA ASP A 369 -3.02 23.91 -5.38
C ASP A 369 -1.61 24.52 -5.22
N PRO A 370 -1.18 25.45 -6.08
CA PRO A 370 0.17 26.03 -6.05
C PRO A 370 0.56 26.77 -4.76
N SER A 371 -0.39 27.16 -3.89
CA SER A 371 -0.04 27.77 -2.59
C SER A 371 0.49 26.77 -1.57
N GLU A 372 0.25 25.48 -1.82
CA GLU A 372 0.65 24.40 -0.94
C GLU A 372 2.16 24.09 -1.00
N PRO A 373 2.75 23.56 0.08
CA PRO A 373 4.15 23.19 0.10
C PRO A 373 4.46 22.03 -0.86
N PHE A 374 5.66 22.07 -1.43
CA PHE A 374 6.19 20.96 -2.22
C PHE A 374 6.40 19.71 -1.34
N VAL A 375 5.79 18.60 -1.72
CA VAL A 375 6.01 17.31 -1.06
C VAL A 375 7.15 16.57 -1.76
N ARG A 376 8.16 16.09 -1.03
CA ARG A 376 9.23 15.27 -1.62
C ARG A 376 8.70 13.90 -2.06
N ARG A 377 9.19 13.40 -3.20
CA ARG A 377 8.76 12.09 -3.75
C ARG A 377 9.31 10.89 -2.99
N VAL A 378 10.51 11.04 -2.42
CA VAL A 378 11.15 10.01 -1.62
C VAL A 378 11.11 10.46 -0.17
N GLN A 379 10.44 9.66 0.66
CA GLN A 379 10.25 9.95 2.07
C GLN A 379 11.02 8.92 2.90
N TRP A 380 11.60 9.38 4.00
CA TRP A 380 12.11 8.55 5.10
C TRP A 380 11.50 9.08 6.39
N ARG A 381 10.50 8.37 6.94
CA ARG A 381 9.73 8.83 8.09
C ARG A 381 9.61 7.74 9.14
N GLY A 382 9.30 8.13 10.38
CA GLY A 382 9.08 7.18 11.47
C GLY A 382 8.07 6.11 11.07
N ALA A 383 8.51 4.85 11.06
CA ALA A 383 7.72 3.69 10.64
C ALA A 383 6.46 3.55 11.51
N TYR A 384 6.53 3.91 12.79
CA TYR A 384 5.37 3.93 13.69
C TYR A 384 4.24 4.83 13.20
N ARG A 385 4.55 6.03 12.67
CA ARG A 385 3.52 6.92 12.11
C ARG A 385 2.88 6.34 10.86
N SER A 386 3.68 5.67 10.01
CA SER A 386 3.17 4.97 8.81
C SER A 386 2.24 3.81 9.19
N TYR A 387 2.64 3.01 10.19
CA TYR A 387 1.79 1.97 10.78
C TYR A 387 0.46 2.53 11.31
N ARG A 388 0.49 3.62 12.09
CA ARG A 388 -0.74 4.25 12.60
C ARG A 388 -1.61 4.86 11.49
N ALA A 389 -1.01 5.33 10.40
CA ALA A 389 -1.74 5.82 9.24
C ALA A 389 -2.44 4.68 8.49
N ASN A 390 -1.79 3.52 8.32
CA ASN A 390 -2.42 2.31 7.79
C ASN A 390 -3.54 1.80 8.70
N GLN A 391 -3.33 1.76 10.02
CA GLN A 391 -4.38 1.37 10.98
C GLN A 391 -5.55 2.36 11.03
N ALA A 392 -5.34 3.62 10.70
CA ALA A 392 -6.42 4.60 10.63
C ALA A 392 -7.20 4.54 9.30
N HIS A 393 -6.69 3.82 8.30
CA HIS A 393 -7.39 3.58 7.05
C HIS A 393 -8.46 2.50 7.27
N PRO A 394 -9.75 2.70 6.94
CA PRO A 394 -10.82 1.78 7.35
C PRO A 394 -10.71 0.34 6.85
N MET A 395 -9.91 0.12 5.81
CA MET A 395 -9.65 -1.21 5.26
C MET A 395 -8.47 -1.93 5.94
N HIS A 396 -7.67 -1.21 6.73
CA HIS A 396 -6.52 -1.70 7.50
C HIS A 396 -5.52 -2.55 6.72
N ASN A 397 -5.40 -2.41 5.40
CA ASN A 397 -4.68 -3.40 4.60
C ASN A 397 -3.36 -2.91 4.00
N VAL A 398 -2.53 -3.87 3.60
CA VAL A 398 -1.30 -3.71 2.83
C VAL A 398 -1.26 -4.72 1.70
N GLY A 399 -0.55 -4.40 0.62
CA GLY A 399 -0.24 -5.34 -0.46
C GLY A 399 1.18 -5.87 -0.35
N VAL A 400 1.33 -7.18 -0.12
CA VAL A 400 2.61 -7.87 0.15
C VAL A 400 2.65 -9.26 -0.45
#